data_AF-A0A1S1CVD9-F1
#
_entry.id   AF-A0A1S1CVD9-F1
#
_cell.length_a   1.000
_cell.length_b   1.000
_cell.length_c   1.000
_cell.angle_alpha   90.00
_cell.angle_beta   90.00
_cell.angle_gamma   90.00
#
_symmetry.space_group_name_H-M   'P 1'
#
loop_
_entity.id
_entity.type
_entity.pdbx_description
1 polymer ?
#
loop_
_entity_poly.entity_id
_entity_poly.type
_entity_poly.pdbx_seq_one_letter_code
_entity_poly.pdbx_strand_id
1 'polypeptide(L)'
;MSDFEEKRLASNAYNRAQASRYESLANQYQKAYDKKKAEIEKLESARKELSKQIQSYSEFRNTVSQYSTTISTDTFKGTRRDTFDKTLSKIATTMNTHQNEHEMNLAKLDAEIAKRKLELGDLGGAIGSAWNAVESFLAAIF
;
A
#
# COMPACT_ATOMS: atom_id res chain seq x y z
N MET A 1 -18.71 -46.81 -34.14
CA MET A 1 -18.13 -45.46 -34.07
C MET A 1 -16.79 -45.53 -34.82
N SER A 2 -16.42 -44.54 -35.63
CA SER A 2 -15.14 -44.59 -36.37
C SER A 2 -13.98 -44.18 -35.46
N ASP A 3 -12.77 -44.72 -35.69
CA ASP A 3 -11.54 -44.35 -34.95
C ASP A 3 -11.29 -42.83 -34.94
N PHE A 4 -11.71 -42.13 -36.00
CA PHE A 4 -11.64 -40.67 -36.10
C PHE A 4 -12.55 -39.98 -35.07
N GLU A 5 -13.78 -40.44 -34.94
CA GLU A 5 -14.76 -39.87 -34.02
C GLU A 5 -14.36 -40.12 -32.56
N GLU A 6 -13.79 -41.28 -32.25
CA GLU A 6 -13.29 -41.59 -30.91
C GLU A 6 -12.10 -40.68 -30.52
N LYS A 7 -11.16 -40.44 -31.43
CA LYS A 7 -10.04 -39.50 -31.22
C LYS A 7 -10.53 -38.07 -31.01
N ARG A 8 -11.54 -37.64 -31.77
CA ARG A 8 -12.15 -36.31 -31.64
C ARG A 8 -12.81 -36.14 -30.26
N LEU A 9 -13.58 -37.14 -29.81
CA LEU A 9 -14.22 -37.12 -28.50
C LEU A 9 -13.19 -37.10 -27.35
N ALA A 10 -12.13 -37.88 -27.46
CA ALA A 10 -11.04 -37.90 -26.48
C ALA A 10 -10.30 -36.54 -26.40
N SER A 11 -10.01 -35.92 -27.55
CA SER A 11 -9.41 -34.58 -27.60
C SER A 11 -10.31 -33.52 -26.99
N ASN A 12 -11.61 -33.56 -27.30
CA ASN A 12 -12.59 -32.62 -26.74
C ASN A 12 -12.74 -32.80 -25.22
N ALA A 13 -12.69 -34.03 -24.71
CA ALA A 13 -12.70 -34.30 -23.28
C ALA A 13 -11.45 -33.75 -22.59
N TYR A 14 -10.27 -33.93 -23.19
CA TYR A 14 -9.02 -33.35 -22.71
C TYR A 14 -9.07 -31.82 -22.66
N ASN A 15 -9.51 -31.18 -23.74
CA ASN A 15 -9.62 -29.72 -23.83
C ASN A 15 -10.57 -29.15 -22.77
N ARG A 16 -11.73 -29.78 -22.55
CA ARG A 16 -12.64 -29.41 -21.45
C ARG A 16 -11.98 -29.54 -20.08
N ALA A 17 -11.25 -30.63 -19.84
CA ALA A 17 -10.56 -30.85 -18.57
C ALA A 17 -9.46 -29.79 -18.31
N GLN A 18 -8.71 -29.39 -19.34
CA GLN A 18 -7.72 -28.32 -19.22
C GLN A 18 -8.39 -26.96 -19.00
N ALA A 19 -9.46 -26.64 -19.74
CA ALA A 19 -10.24 -25.41 -19.52
C ALA A 19 -10.70 -25.28 -18.07
N SER A 20 -11.31 -26.32 -17.49
CA SER A 20 -11.75 -26.30 -16.08
C SER A 20 -10.58 -26.15 -15.09
N ARG A 21 -9.40 -26.71 -15.41
CA ARG A 21 -8.19 -26.52 -14.58
C ARG A 21 -7.72 -25.07 -14.56
N TYR A 22 -7.62 -24.44 -15.73
CA TYR A 22 -7.19 -23.05 -15.83
C TYR A 22 -8.22 -22.07 -15.27
N GLU A 23 -9.51 -22.37 -15.40
CA GLU A 23 -10.59 -21.61 -14.73
C GLU A 23 -10.44 -21.66 -13.20
N SER A 24 -10.18 -22.86 -12.64
CA SER A 24 -9.91 -22.99 -11.20
C SER A 24 -8.69 -22.18 -10.77
N LEU A 25 -7.64 -22.15 -11.59
CA LEU A 25 -6.43 -21.38 -11.32
C LEU A 25 -6.69 -19.87 -11.38
N ALA A 26 -7.42 -19.40 -12.39
CA ALA A 26 -7.82 -17.99 -12.51
C ALA A 26 -8.61 -17.53 -11.27
N ASN A 27 -9.56 -18.36 -10.81
CA ASN A 27 -10.33 -18.09 -9.60
C ASN A 27 -9.48 -18.06 -8.33
N GLN A 28 -8.44 -18.90 -8.24
CA GLN A 28 -7.49 -18.85 -7.12
C GLN A 28 -6.66 -17.56 -7.14
N TYR A 29 -6.17 -17.14 -8.30
CA TYR A 29 -5.46 -15.88 -8.45
C TYR A 29 -6.36 -14.68 -8.15
N GLN A 30 -7.63 -14.71 -8.56
CA GLN A 30 -8.60 -13.65 -8.25
C GLN A 30 -8.78 -13.48 -6.73
N LYS A 31 -8.93 -14.58 -5.98
CA LYS A 31 -9.01 -14.52 -4.51
C LYS A 31 -7.76 -13.91 -3.88
N ALA A 32 -6.58 -14.26 -4.39
CA ALA A 32 -5.32 -13.69 -3.92
C ALA A 32 -5.22 -12.19 -4.27
N TYR A 33 -5.67 -11.80 -5.46
CA TYR A 33 -5.73 -10.42 -5.93
C TYR A 33 -6.62 -9.58 -5.01
N ASP A 34 -7.84 -10.03 -4.74
CA ASP A 34 -8.81 -9.30 -3.91
C ASP A 34 -8.29 -9.11 -2.48
N LYS A 35 -7.65 -10.14 -1.91
CA LYS A 35 -7.01 -10.05 -0.60
C LYS A 35 -5.89 -9.00 -0.59
N LYS A 36 -4.99 -9.03 -1.57
CA LYS A 36 -3.90 -8.04 -1.66
C LYS A 36 -4.42 -6.63 -1.89
N LYS A 37 -5.46 -6.46 -2.71
CA LYS A 37 -6.11 -5.16 -2.93
C LYS A 37 -6.62 -4.57 -1.62
N ALA A 38 -7.34 -5.36 -0.81
CA ALA A 38 -7.82 -4.91 0.50
C ALA A 38 -6.68 -4.56 1.47
N GLU A 39 -5.56 -5.28 1.42
CA GLU A 39 -4.38 -4.95 2.23
C GLU A 39 -3.73 -3.62 1.79
N ILE A 40 -3.67 -3.34 0.49
CA ILE A 40 -3.18 -2.06 -0.06
C ILE A 40 -4.07 -0.90 0.41
N GLU A 41 -5.39 -1.05 0.34
CA GLU A 41 -6.35 -0.02 0.79
C GLU A 41 -6.19 0.33 2.28
N LYS A 42 -5.90 -0.67 3.12
CA LYS A 42 -5.58 -0.45 4.55
C LYS A 42 -4.28 0.33 4.72
N LEU A 43 -3.24 0.00 3.95
CA LEU A 43 -1.95 0.70 3.99
C LEU A 43 -2.08 2.16 3.50
N GLU A 44 -2.84 2.40 2.43
CA GLU A 44 -3.11 3.76 1.94
C GLU A 44 -3.88 4.60 2.96
N SER A 45 -4.82 3.98 3.68
CA SER A 45 -5.53 4.65 4.78
C SER A 45 -4.59 5.00 5.94
N ALA A 46 -3.72 4.07 6.35
CA ALA A 46 -2.73 4.32 7.39
C ALA A 46 -1.72 5.41 6.99
N ARG A 47 -1.26 5.40 5.73
CA ARG A 47 -0.40 6.44 5.16
C ARG A 47 -1.05 7.82 5.23
N LYS A 48 -2.34 7.92 4.86
CA LYS A 48 -3.10 9.18 4.92
C LYS A 48 -3.18 9.72 6.35
N GLU A 49 -3.42 8.84 7.32
CA GLU A 49 -3.51 9.24 8.73
C GLU A 49 -2.16 9.70 9.28
N LEU A 50 -1.08 8.96 8.98
CA LEU A 50 0.27 9.34 9.35
C LEU A 50 0.67 10.70 8.75
N SER A 51 0.29 10.96 7.50
CA SER A 51 0.55 12.25 6.84
C SER A 51 -0.12 13.42 7.56
N LYS A 52 -1.35 13.24 8.07
CA LYS A 52 -2.03 14.26 8.88
C LYS A 52 -1.31 14.50 10.21
N GLN A 53 -0.88 13.42 10.88
CA GLN A 53 -0.16 13.54 12.15
C GLN A 53 1.14 14.34 11.97
N ILE A 54 1.91 14.07 10.91
CA ILE A 54 3.11 14.84 10.54
C ILE A 54 2.77 16.33 10.37
N GLN A 55 1.68 16.65 9.67
CA GLN A 55 1.22 18.04 9.51
C GLN A 55 0.89 18.69 10.86
N SER A 56 0.16 18.00 11.74
CA SER A 56 -0.17 18.52 13.08
C SER A 56 1.09 18.78 13.93
N TYR A 57 2.12 17.93 13.84
CA TYR A 57 3.41 18.19 14.49
C TYR A 57 4.09 19.45 13.94
N SER A 58 4.06 19.64 12.62
CA SER A 58 4.63 20.83 11.98
C SER A 58 3.92 22.13 12.42
N GLU A 59 2.59 22.13 12.44
CA GLU A 59 1.77 23.27 12.88
C GLU A 59 1.99 23.60 14.36
N PHE A 60 2.02 22.58 15.22
CA PHE A 60 2.28 22.79 16.64
C PHE A 60 3.69 23.30 16.88
N ARG A 61 4.71 22.75 16.20
CA ARG A 61 6.10 23.23 16.29
C ARG A 61 6.19 24.71 15.92
N ASN A 62 5.54 25.11 14.83
CA ASN A 62 5.49 26.51 14.41
C ASN A 62 4.87 27.38 15.51
N THR A 63 3.76 26.95 16.10
CA THR A 63 3.09 27.64 17.21
C THR A 63 4.01 27.79 18.43
N VAL A 64 4.69 26.73 18.85
CA VAL A 64 5.64 26.77 19.99
C VAL A 64 6.81 27.71 19.71
N SER A 65 7.32 27.72 18.48
CA SER A 65 8.43 28.60 18.11
C SER A 65 8.07 30.08 18.21
N GLN A 66 6.82 30.43 17.87
CA GLN A 66 6.32 31.80 17.95
C GLN A 66 6.30 32.34 19.39
N TYR A 67 6.06 31.50 20.42
CA TYR A 67 6.08 31.99 21.81
C TYR A 67 7.41 32.61 22.22
N SER A 68 8.52 32.15 21.64
CA SER A 68 9.82 32.77 21.90
C SER A 68 9.91 34.21 21.39
N THR A 69 9.25 34.52 20.26
CA THR A 69 9.31 35.83 19.61
C THR A 69 8.19 36.78 20.03
N THR A 70 7.02 36.26 20.42
CA THR A 70 5.84 37.09 20.75
C THR A 70 5.86 37.60 22.19
N ILE A 71 6.55 36.89 23.11
CA ILE A 71 6.65 37.32 24.50
C ILE A 71 7.79 38.33 24.63
N SER A 72 7.44 39.56 25.05
CA SER A 72 8.38 40.66 25.25
C SER A 72 9.57 40.26 26.12
N THR A 73 10.77 40.49 25.59
CA THR A 73 12.04 40.29 26.31
C THR A 73 12.35 41.43 27.27
N ASP A 74 11.64 42.57 27.18
CA ASP A 74 11.92 43.76 27.98
C ASP A 74 11.38 43.61 29.42
N THR A 75 10.22 42.95 29.53
CA THR A 75 9.52 42.68 30.79
C THR A 75 9.75 41.27 31.31
N PHE A 76 9.94 40.27 30.42
CA PHE A 76 10.26 38.89 30.82
C PHE A 76 11.73 38.56 30.52
N LYS A 77 12.57 38.64 31.55
CA LYS A 77 14.04 38.56 31.45
C LYS A 77 14.72 37.78 32.57
N GLY A 78 16.02 37.56 32.43
CA GLY A 78 16.88 36.86 33.40
C GLY A 78 16.63 35.35 33.43
N THR A 79 17.03 34.68 34.51
CA THR A 79 17.05 33.20 34.60
C THR A 79 15.70 32.54 34.29
N ARG A 80 14.57 33.20 34.62
CA ARG A 80 13.23 32.69 34.28
C ARG A 80 13.00 32.66 32.77
N ARG A 81 13.44 33.70 32.05
CA ARG A 81 13.39 33.75 30.59
C ARG A 81 14.31 32.70 29.96
N ASP A 82 15.54 32.58 30.45
CA ASP A 82 16.49 31.58 29.95
C ASP A 82 15.95 30.15 30.10
N THR A 83 15.28 29.87 31.22
CA THR A 83 14.64 28.57 31.48
C THR A 83 13.47 28.32 30.54
N PHE A 84 12.67 29.35 30.26
CA PHE A 84 11.58 29.29 29.30
C PHE A 84 12.09 28.99 27.88
N ASP A 85 13.09 29.74 27.39
CA ASP A 85 13.66 29.54 26.05
C ASP A 85 14.34 28.17 25.89
N LYS A 86 15.04 27.70 26.93
CA LYS A 86 15.58 26.33 26.98
C LYS A 86 14.47 25.27 26.89
N THR A 87 13.34 25.50 27.55
CA THR A 87 12.20 24.58 27.53
C THR A 87 11.56 24.54 26.14
N LEU A 88 11.33 25.71 25.52
CA LEU A 88 10.83 25.79 24.14
C LEU A 88 11.77 25.08 23.15
N SER A 89 13.08 25.28 23.29
CA SER A 89 14.09 24.63 22.44
C SER A 89 14.09 23.11 22.58
N LYS A 90 13.91 22.59 23.81
CA LYS A 90 13.76 21.15 24.06
C LYS A 90 12.49 20.59 23.40
N ILE A 91 11.36 21.27 23.55
CA ILE A 91 10.10 20.87 22.90
C ILE A 91 10.29 20.82 21.38
N ALA A 92 10.86 21.86 20.77
CA ALA A 92 11.12 21.91 19.33
C ALA A 92 12.03 20.77 18.86
N THR A 93 13.07 20.44 19.63
CA THR A 93 14.00 19.34 19.31
C THR A 93 13.30 17.98 19.37
N THR A 94 12.56 17.69 20.45
CA THR A 94 11.81 16.43 20.59
C THR A 94 10.79 16.26 19.47
N MET A 95 10.13 17.34 19.07
CA MET A 95 9.16 17.30 17.97
C MET A 95 9.80 17.06 16.62
N ASN A 96 10.98 17.62 16.35
CA ASN A 96 11.74 17.28 15.15
C ASN A 96 12.12 15.80 15.10
N THR A 97 12.53 15.22 16.23
CA THR A 97 12.83 13.78 16.29
C THR A 97 11.60 12.95 15.92
N HIS A 98 10.44 13.21 16.53
CA HIS A 98 9.21 12.48 16.22
C HIS A 98 8.71 12.72 14.80
N GLN A 99 8.81 13.95 14.29
CA GLN A 99 8.45 14.26 12.91
C GLN A 99 9.33 13.46 11.94
N ASN A 100 10.65 13.43 12.14
CA ASN A 100 11.58 12.67 11.31
C ASN A 100 11.31 11.16 11.36
N GLU A 101 10.98 10.62 12.53
CA GLU A 101 10.59 9.21 12.69
C GLU A 101 9.31 8.89 11.89
N HIS A 102 8.30 9.76 11.97
CA HIS A 102 7.07 9.62 11.20
C HIS A 102 7.28 9.76 9.70
N GLU A 103 8.11 10.70 9.24
CA GLU A 103 8.48 10.86 7.82
C GLU A 103 9.20 9.61 7.29
N MET A 104 10.12 9.03 8.06
CA MET A 104 10.78 7.77 7.70
C MET A 104 9.78 6.62 7.63
N ASN A 105 8.84 6.53 8.57
CA ASN A 105 7.80 5.51 8.55
C ASN A 105 6.84 5.68 7.37
N LEU A 106 6.56 6.93 6.96
CA LEU A 106 5.78 7.23 5.77
C LEU A 106 6.51 6.73 4.51
N ALA A 107 7.80 6.99 4.39
CA ALA A 107 8.61 6.49 3.28
C ALA A 107 8.64 4.94 3.21
N LYS A 108 8.71 4.27 4.37
CA LYS A 108 8.63 2.80 4.44
C LYS A 108 7.25 2.29 3.99
N LEU A 109 6.17 2.95 4.41
CA LEU A 109 4.81 2.62 3.96
C LEU A 109 4.66 2.80 2.45
N ASP A 110 5.20 3.88 1.88
CA ASP A 110 5.15 4.15 0.44
C ASP A 110 5.89 3.06 -0.36
N ALA A 111 7.06 2.63 0.11
CA ALA A 111 7.79 1.53 -0.50
C ALA A 111 7.02 0.19 -0.43
N GLU A 112 6.41 -0.12 0.71
CA GLU A 112 5.63 -1.35 0.88
C GLU A 112 4.35 -1.34 0.02
N ILE A 113 3.66 -0.20 -0.09
CA ILE A 113 2.52 -0.02 -0.99
C ILE A 113 2.95 -0.22 -2.44
N ALA A 114 4.06 0.38 -2.86
CA ALA A 114 4.58 0.23 -4.22
C ALA A 114 4.91 -1.22 -4.54
N LYS A 115 5.62 -1.92 -3.64
CA LYS A 115 5.93 -3.35 -3.78
C LYS A 115 4.65 -4.18 -3.94
N ARG A 116 3.65 -3.96 -3.10
CA ARG A 116 2.37 -4.69 -3.16
C ARG A 116 1.58 -4.40 -4.43
N LYS A 117 1.65 -3.18 -4.97
CA LYS A 117 1.03 -2.84 -6.26
C LYS A 117 1.68 -3.60 -7.42
N LEU A 118 3.00 -3.83 -7.39
CA LEU A 118 3.67 -4.68 -8.37
C LEU A 118 3.16 -6.13 -8.28
N GLU A 119 3.13 -6.70 -7.07
CA GLU A 119 2.62 -8.06 -6.86
C GLU A 119 1.14 -8.21 -7.27
N LEU A 120 0.34 -7.15 -7.09
CA LEU A 120 -1.04 -7.10 -7.55
C LEU A 120 -1.14 -7.10 -9.09
N GLY A 121 -0.24 -6.36 -9.76
CA GLY A 121 -0.10 -6.36 -11.22
C GLY A 121 0.26 -7.74 -11.77
N ASP A 122 1.22 -8.43 -11.14
CA ASP A 122 1.61 -9.80 -11.51
C ASP A 122 0.42 -10.78 -11.40
N LEU A 123 -0.37 -10.67 -10.32
CA LEU A 123 -1.60 -11.46 -10.17
C LEU A 123 -2.62 -11.14 -11.26
N GLY A 124 -2.80 -9.86 -11.61
CA GLY A 124 -3.66 -9.45 -12.72
C GLY A 124 -3.23 -10.07 -14.05
N GLY A 125 -1.94 -10.10 -14.34
CA GLY A 125 -1.38 -10.76 -15.52
C GLY A 125 -1.58 -12.28 -15.51
N ALA A 126 -1.41 -12.93 -14.35
CA ALA A 126 -1.64 -14.35 -14.18
C ALA A 126 -3.12 -14.74 -14.37
N ILE A 127 -4.04 -13.93 -13.85
CA ILE A 127 -5.49 -14.08 -14.08
C ILE A 127 -5.81 -14.01 -15.57
N GLY A 128 -5.31 -12.98 -16.26
CA GLY A 128 -5.54 -12.82 -17.70
C GLY A 128 -4.97 -13.98 -18.51
N SER A 129 -3.76 -14.43 -18.18
CA SER A 129 -3.10 -15.57 -18.84
C SER A 129 -3.87 -16.87 -18.64
N ALA A 130 -4.40 -17.09 -17.43
CA ALA A 130 -5.21 -18.27 -17.13
C ALA A 130 -6.53 -18.25 -17.92
N TRP A 131 -7.22 -17.10 -18.00
CA TRP A 131 -8.44 -16.97 -18.81
C TRP A 131 -8.19 -17.16 -20.31
N ASN A 132 -7.10 -16.61 -20.84
CA ASN A 132 -6.71 -16.83 -22.24
C ASN A 132 -6.47 -18.33 -22.54
N ALA A 133 -5.90 -19.08 -21.58
CA ALA A 133 -5.75 -20.52 -21.70
C ALA A 133 -7.11 -21.24 -21.73
N VAL A 134 -8.06 -20.84 -20.87
CA VAL A 134 -9.44 -21.36 -20.88
C VAL A 134 -10.06 -21.17 -22.27
N GLU A 135 -10.03 -19.94 -22.80
CA GLU A 135 -10.58 -19.62 -24.11
C GLU A 135 -9.92 -20.45 -25.23
N SER A 136 -8.60 -20.60 -25.19
CA SER A 136 -7.84 -21.38 -26.17
C SER A 136 -8.24 -22.86 -26.17
N PHE A 137 -8.37 -23.48 -24.99
CA PHE A 137 -8.79 -24.87 -24.89
C PHE A 137 -10.25 -25.06 -25.32
N LEU A 138 -11.14 -24.11 -24.99
CA LEU A 138 -12.54 -24.18 -25.42
C LEU A 138 -12.70 -23.98 -26.93
N ALA A 139 -11.91 -23.10 -27.54
CA ALA A 139 -11.89 -22.88 -28.98
C ALA A 139 -11.44 -24.14 -29.75
N ALA A 140 -10.54 -24.94 -29.17
CA ALA A 140 -10.04 -26.18 -29.78
C ALA A 140 -11.02 -27.38 -29.73
N ILE A 141 -12.25 -27.19 -29.24
CA ILE A 141 -13.31 -28.22 -29.22
C ILE A 141 -14.09 -28.28 -30.55
N PHE A 142 -14.06 -27.19 -31.31
CA PHE A 142 -14.78 -26.99 -32.58
C PHE A 142 -13.80 -26.99 -33.75
#